data_AF-A0A0J1CIK9-F1
#
_entry.id   AF-A0A0J1CIK9-F1
#
_cell.length_a   1.000
_cell.length_b   1.000
_cell.length_c   1.000
_cell.angle_alpha   90.00
_cell.angle_beta   90.00
_cell.angle_gamma   90.00
#
_symmetry.space_group_name_H-M   'P 1'
#
loop_
_entity.id
_entity.type
_entity.pdbx_description
1 polymer ?
#
loop_
_entity_poly.entity_id
_entity_poly.type
_entity_poly.pdbx_seq_one_letter_code
_entity_poly.pdbx_strand_id
1 'polypeptide(L)'
;MSQMIKRNGLQVAAELSQYVDEEALSGVGIDSEAFWKGFDALVHDLAPKNRALLAERDRLQTELDQWHRRNPGPVRDLKAYRAFLEGIGYIVPASGAVQAT
;
A
#
# COMPACT_ATOMS: atom_id res chain seq x y z
N MET A 1 -11.24 5.70 25.21
CA MET A 1 -11.64 5.54 23.80
C MET A 1 -11.63 6.92 23.19
N SER A 2 -10.95 7.11 22.06
CA SER A 2 -11.01 8.39 21.35
C SER A 2 -12.42 8.60 20.78
N GLN A 3 -12.92 9.81 20.87
CA GLN A 3 -14.19 10.19 20.26
C GLN A 3 -14.02 10.16 18.75
N MET A 4 -14.90 9.47 18.01
CA MET A 4 -14.90 9.49 16.55
C MET A 4 -15.92 10.51 16.05
N ILE A 5 -15.52 11.34 15.10
CA ILE A 5 -16.39 12.29 14.43
C ILE A 5 -16.50 11.96 12.94
N LYS A 6 -17.64 12.27 12.36
CA LYS A 6 -17.88 12.06 10.93
C LYS A 6 -17.29 13.22 10.12
N ARG A 7 -16.39 12.91 9.20
CA ARG A 7 -15.87 13.83 8.17
C ARG A 7 -16.19 13.23 6.81
N ASN A 8 -17.23 13.74 6.13
CA ASN A 8 -17.72 13.16 4.88
C ASN A 8 -18.08 11.66 5.04
N GLY A 9 -17.48 10.76 4.23
CA GLY A 9 -17.64 9.32 4.34
C GLY A 9 -16.78 8.67 5.43
N LEU A 10 -15.89 9.41 6.07
CA LEU A 10 -14.93 8.90 7.05
C LEU A 10 -15.41 9.07 8.50
N GLN A 11 -14.94 8.16 9.35
CA GLN A 11 -14.91 8.32 10.80
C GLN A 11 -13.48 8.63 11.21
N VAL A 12 -13.25 9.81 11.77
CA VAL A 12 -11.92 10.31 12.14
C VAL A 12 -11.88 10.56 13.64
N ALA A 13 -10.76 10.26 14.29
CA ALA A 13 -10.57 10.60 15.70
C ALA A 13 -10.67 12.11 15.89
N ALA A 14 -11.43 12.56 16.91
CA ALA A 14 -11.70 13.96 17.15
C ALA A 14 -10.41 14.76 17.35
N GLU A 15 -9.43 14.19 18.07
CA GLU A 15 -8.15 14.83 18.32
C GLU A 15 -7.36 15.05 17.01
N LEU A 16 -7.40 14.08 16.09
CA LEU A 16 -6.78 14.21 14.78
C LEU A 16 -7.49 15.23 13.90
N SER A 17 -8.83 15.25 13.90
CA SER A 17 -9.56 16.23 13.10
C SER A 17 -9.26 17.65 13.58
N GLN A 18 -9.30 17.87 14.89
CA GLN A 18 -9.03 19.18 15.48
C GLN A 18 -7.60 19.65 15.14
N TYR A 19 -6.62 18.77 15.34
CA TYR A 19 -5.22 19.06 14.98
C TYR A 19 -5.07 19.47 13.51
N VAL A 20 -5.69 18.73 12.60
CA VAL A 20 -5.60 19.03 11.17
C VAL A 20 -6.20 20.40 10.86
N ASP A 21 -7.37 20.71 11.42
CA ASP A 21 -8.09 21.94 11.12
C ASP A 21 -7.45 23.18 11.76
N GLU A 22 -7.00 23.07 13.02
CA GLU A 22 -6.53 24.21 13.80
C GLU A 22 -5.03 24.44 13.70
N GLU A 23 -4.24 23.38 13.47
CA GLU A 23 -2.77 23.46 13.45
C GLU A 23 -2.22 23.15 12.06
N ALA A 24 -2.54 22.00 11.47
CA ALA A 24 -1.86 21.54 10.26
C ALA A 24 -2.24 22.35 9.00
N LEU A 25 -3.50 22.76 8.87
CA LEU A 25 -3.98 23.58 7.75
C LEU A 25 -3.78 25.08 7.97
N SER A 26 -3.49 25.50 9.20
CA SER A 26 -3.29 26.90 9.56
C SER A 26 -2.11 27.50 8.78
N GLY A 27 -2.37 28.57 8.03
CA GLY A 27 -1.36 29.26 7.21
C GLY A 27 -0.98 28.58 5.88
N VAL A 28 -1.57 27.44 5.55
CA VAL A 28 -1.29 26.70 4.28
C VAL A 28 -2.17 27.19 3.12
N GLY A 29 -3.26 27.90 3.42
CA GLY A 29 -4.20 28.43 2.40
C GLY A 29 -5.11 27.36 1.79
N ILE A 30 -5.23 26.20 2.44
CA ILE A 30 -6.14 25.12 2.05
C ILE A 30 -7.38 25.19 2.96
N ASP A 31 -8.57 25.18 2.35
CA ASP A 31 -9.83 25.10 3.08
C ASP A 31 -10.01 23.71 3.71
N SER A 32 -10.46 23.67 4.97
CA SER A 32 -10.66 22.42 5.73
C SER A 32 -11.67 21.50 5.07
N GLU A 33 -12.80 22.01 4.58
CA GLU A 33 -13.81 21.16 3.93
C GLU A 33 -13.29 20.62 2.60
N ALA A 34 -12.59 21.44 1.82
CA ALA A 34 -11.94 21.00 0.59
C ALA A 34 -10.89 19.90 0.86
N PHE A 35 -10.09 20.04 1.92
CA PHE A 35 -9.14 19.01 2.35
C PHE A 35 -9.85 17.70 2.70
N TRP A 36 -10.83 17.74 3.60
CA TRP A 36 -11.50 16.53 4.08
C TRP A 36 -12.28 15.82 2.97
N LYS A 37 -12.91 16.57 2.06
CA LYS A 37 -13.59 16.01 0.89
C LYS A 37 -12.60 15.36 -0.07
N GLY A 38 -11.45 16.00 -0.33
CA GLY A 38 -10.40 15.44 -1.17
C GLY A 38 -9.79 14.18 -0.57
N PHE A 39 -9.52 14.20 0.74
CA PHE A 39 -8.98 13.05 1.46
C PHE A 39 -9.96 11.87 1.48
N ASP A 40 -11.24 12.11 1.74
CA ASP A 40 -12.30 11.10 1.65
C ASP A 40 -12.33 10.41 0.29
N ALA A 41 -12.29 11.19 -0.80
CA ALA A 41 -12.25 10.65 -2.16
C ALA A 41 -11.00 9.78 -2.39
N LEU A 42 -9.82 10.27 -2.01
CA LEU A 42 -8.56 9.51 -2.16
C LEU A 42 -8.58 8.19 -1.37
N VAL A 43 -9.11 8.19 -0.15
CA VAL A 43 -9.24 6.97 0.66
C VAL A 43 -10.14 5.96 -0.04
N HIS A 44 -11.30 6.38 -0.55
CA HIS A 44 -12.22 5.47 -1.25
C HIS A 44 -11.61 4.91 -2.54
N ASP A 45 -10.85 5.71 -3.28
CA ASP A 45 -10.23 5.29 -4.55
C ASP A 45 -8.99 4.42 -4.36
N LEU A 46 -8.15 4.72 -3.37
CA LEU A 46 -6.83 4.12 -3.21
C LEU A 46 -6.78 3.02 -2.14
N ALA A 47 -7.67 3.03 -1.14
CA ALA A 47 -7.68 1.97 -0.12
C ALA A 47 -7.93 0.57 -0.72
N PRO A 48 -8.85 0.36 -1.68
CA PRO A 48 -9.00 -0.94 -2.33
C PRO A 48 -7.73 -1.38 -3.07
N LYS A 49 -7.03 -0.47 -3.74
CA LYS A 49 -5.76 -0.75 -4.42
C LYS A 49 -4.66 -1.12 -3.43
N ASN A 50 -4.55 -0.39 -2.32
CA ASN A 50 -3.58 -0.69 -1.27
C ASN A 50 -3.83 -2.08 -0.65
N ARG A 51 -5.09 -2.42 -0.36
CA ARG A 51 -5.46 -3.78 0.10
C ARG A 51 -5.08 -4.86 -0.92
N ALA A 52 -5.28 -4.61 -2.21
CA ALA A 52 -4.88 -5.55 -3.25
C ALA A 52 -3.35 -5.73 -3.33
N LEU A 53 -2.56 -4.67 -3.12
CA LEU A 53 -1.10 -4.76 -3.07
C LEU A 53 -0.61 -5.58 -1.86
N LEU A 54 -1.26 -5.45 -0.70
CA LEU A 54 -0.96 -6.29 0.45
C LEU A 54 -1.30 -7.75 0.19
N ALA A 55 -2.47 -8.02 -0.41
CA ALA A 55 -2.86 -9.38 -0.80
C ALA A 55 -1.89 -10.00 -1.82
N GLU A 56 -1.36 -9.19 -2.74
CA GLU A 56 -0.35 -9.65 -3.71
C GLU A 56 0.96 -10.03 -3.03
N ARG A 57 1.39 -9.27 -2.01
CA ARG A 57 2.55 -9.65 -1.18
C ARG A 57 2.31 -10.99 -0.47
N ASP A 58 1.13 -11.20 0.09
CA ASP A 58 0.77 -12.46 0.76
C ASP A 58 0.73 -13.65 -0.22
N ARG A 59 0.22 -13.42 -1.43
CA ARG A 59 0.24 -14.41 -2.51
C ARG A 59 1.67 -14.81 -2.87
N LEU A 60 2.55 -13.84 -3.10
CA LEU A 60 3.96 -14.10 -3.42
C LEU A 60 4.67 -14.86 -2.30
N GLN A 61 4.46 -14.49 -1.03
CA GLN A 61 5.02 -15.20 0.10
C GLN A 61 4.50 -16.65 0.18
N THR A 62 3.22 -16.85 -0.06
CA THR A 62 2.62 -18.19 -0.07
C THR A 62 3.22 -19.09 -1.16
N GLU A 63 3.47 -18.55 -2.36
CA GLU A 63 4.14 -19.27 -3.44
C GLU A 63 5.58 -19.64 -3.06
N LEU A 64 6.35 -18.70 -2.47
CA LEU A 64 7.71 -18.95 -1.98
C LEU A 64 7.73 -20.06 -0.93
N ASP A 65 6.83 -20.00 0.05
CA ASP A 65 6.70 -21.01 1.10
C ASP A 65 6.39 -22.39 0.52
N GLN A 66 5.46 -22.47 -0.44
CA GLN A 66 5.13 -23.73 -1.11
C GLN A 66 6.32 -24.28 -1.90
N TRP A 67 7.06 -23.43 -2.59
CA TRP A 67 8.26 -23.85 -3.32
C TRP A 67 9.29 -24.45 -2.37
N HIS A 68 9.59 -23.79 -1.26
CA HIS A 68 10.58 -24.30 -0.28
C HIS A 68 10.11 -25.54 0.48
N ARG A 69 8.81 -25.68 0.76
CA ARG A 69 8.25 -26.92 1.33
C ARG A 69 8.42 -28.11 0.39
N ARG A 70 8.27 -27.91 -0.93
CA ARG A 70 8.46 -28.95 -1.96
C ARG A 70 9.94 -29.20 -2.29
N ASN A 71 10.81 -28.24 -2.01
CA ASN A 71 12.25 -28.30 -2.28
C ASN A 71 13.04 -28.07 -0.97
N PRO A 72 13.06 -29.05 -0.05
CA PRO A 72 13.65 -28.86 1.27
C PRO A 72 15.17 -28.72 1.23
N GLY A 73 15.68 -27.86 2.12
CA GLY A 73 17.11 -27.55 2.22
C GLY A 73 17.54 -26.43 1.28
N PRO A 74 18.86 -26.24 1.08
CA PRO A 74 19.38 -25.17 0.23
C PRO A 74 18.92 -25.31 -1.23
N VAL A 75 18.68 -24.18 -1.90
CA VAL A 75 18.38 -24.14 -3.33
C VAL A 75 19.59 -24.65 -4.11
N ARG A 76 19.49 -25.86 -4.68
CA ARG A 76 20.56 -26.47 -5.48
C ARG A 76 20.52 -26.07 -6.94
N ASP A 77 19.32 -25.86 -7.49
CA ASP A 77 19.11 -25.41 -8.87
C ASP A 77 18.63 -23.95 -8.89
N LEU A 78 19.59 -23.04 -9.02
CA LEU A 78 19.32 -21.61 -9.09
C LEU A 78 18.61 -21.21 -10.40
N LYS A 79 18.79 -21.98 -11.48
CA LYS A 79 18.13 -21.70 -12.77
C LYS A 79 16.65 -21.99 -12.67
N ALA A 80 16.27 -23.13 -12.09
CA ALA A 80 14.89 -23.49 -11.83
C ALA A 80 14.23 -22.52 -10.83
N TYR A 81 14.96 -22.13 -9.77
CA TYR A 81 14.45 -21.17 -8.80
C TYR A 81 14.20 -19.79 -9.41
N ARG A 82 15.14 -19.28 -10.23
CA ARG A 82 14.94 -18.02 -10.96
C ARG A 82 13.74 -18.09 -11.91
N ALA A 83 13.60 -19.17 -12.67
CA ALA A 83 12.45 -19.36 -13.56
C ALA A 83 11.12 -19.39 -12.80
N PHE A 84 11.10 -19.98 -11.60
CA PHE A 84 9.93 -19.93 -10.71
C PHE A 84 9.62 -18.50 -10.25
N LEU A 85 10.62 -17.75 -9.77
CA LEU A 85 10.46 -16.37 -9.32
C LEU A 85 9.96 -15.45 -10.44
N GLU A 86 10.44 -15.64 -11.67
CA GLU A 86 9.92 -14.95 -12.85
C GLU A 86 8.48 -15.40 -13.17
N GLY A 87 8.20 -16.70 -13.08
CA GLY A 87 6.88 -17.26 -13.35
C GLY A 87 5.78 -16.78 -12.39
N ILE A 88 6.09 -16.51 -11.12
CA ILE A 88 5.13 -15.94 -10.17
C ILE A 88 5.07 -14.41 -10.21
N GLY A 89 5.87 -13.76 -11.06
CA GLY A 89 5.95 -12.30 -11.17
C GLY A 89 6.76 -11.61 -10.07
N TYR A 90 7.53 -12.35 -9.28
CA TYR A 90 8.41 -11.78 -8.25
C TYR A 90 9.61 -11.07 -8.86
N ILE A 91 10.23 -11.69 -9.89
CA ILE A 91 11.23 -11.05 -10.74
C ILE A 91 10.55 -10.64 -12.04
N VAL A 92 10.57 -9.34 -12.32
CA VAL A 92 10.10 -8.78 -13.59
C VAL A 92 11.29 -8.42 -14.48
N PRO A 93 11.10 -8.35 -15.81
CA PRO A 93 12.14 -7.87 -16.70
C PRO A 93 12.64 -6.49 -16.27
N ALA A 94 13.94 -6.27 -16.40
CA ALA A 94 14.52 -4.96 -16.13
C ALA A 94 13.84 -3.91 -17.03
N SER A 95 13.42 -2.80 -16.43
CA SER A 95 13.13 -1.61 -17.22
C SER A 95 14.43 -1.17 -17.91
N GLY A 96 14.32 -0.62 -19.13
CA GLY A 96 15.46 -0.04 -19.83
C GLY A 96 16.08 1.12 -19.06
N ALA A 97 17.02 1.85 -19.68
CA ALA A 97 17.59 3.03 -19.05
C ALA A 97 16.49 4.03 -18.66
N VAL A 98 16.43 4.36 -17.36
CA VAL A 98 15.50 5.34 -16.81
C VAL A 98 16.24 6.61 -16.43
N GLN A 99 15.66 7.77 -16.74
CA GLN A 99 16.10 9.07 -16.25
C GLN A 99 14.97 9.66 -15.40
N ALA A 100 15.27 9.99 -14.15
CA ALA A 100 14.33 10.67 -13.28
C ALA A 100 14.11 12.11 -13.79
N THR A 101 12.86 12.55 -13.79
CA THR A 101 12.44 13.92 -14.11
C THR A 101 12.28 14.75 -12.85
#